data_AF-A0A9W9ATV1-F1
#
_entry.id   AF-A0A9W9ATV1-F1
#
_cell.length_a   1.000
_cell.length_b   1.000
_cell.length_c   1.000
_cell.angle_alpha   90.00
_cell.angle_beta   90.00
_cell.angle_gamma   90.00
#
_symmetry.space_group_name_H-M   'P 1'
#
loop_
_entity.id
_entity.type
_entity.pdbx_description
1 polymer ?
#
loop_
_entity_poly.entity_id
_entity_poly.type
_entity_poly.pdbx_seq_one_letter_code
_entity_poly.pdbx_strand_id
1 'polypeptide(L)'
;MTNKARGRNSKTFYKSPSRLPLTPSKDDLRHKNDAGDQREAIDEPESRVKRPLPARRPIPEPQPSDHIQNEYPYGKLTKANYDLLAQKPAGLGINFTNRAFPRPFVPSPLLLKNMKEFQRAHVLNDRDSVLGLVPYGAGPRWETKYGGRALVAIHDWLNQVDFAGKGKCQVSRSEAQTNKDRRDFGNPWTIILYDISPPFRAWLLDLGAVALSEPGATFMVHSFDERNMSWVLINFTGPAVEEGDEMRVEALTAIKERIFEDQGAERVIRDLKAVESIEKECLDIAKNTYRQTIAALTSSFLTLSSSLAKTRMESQTLATSCAEDPSRLTWTSRGSG
;
A
#
# COMPACT_ATOMS: atom_id res chain seq x y z
N MET A 1 60.05 -2.60 33.79
CA MET A 1 59.22 -3.22 34.86
C MET A 1 57.92 -3.69 34.26
N THR A 2 57.74 -5.00 34.22
CA THR A 2 56.63 -5.73 33.59
C THR A 2 55.42 -5.78 34.51
N ASN A 3 54.21 -5.61 33.97
CA ASN A 3 53.04 -6.29 34.53
C ASN A 3 52.03 -6.68 33.44
N LYS A 4 51.99 -8.00 33.21
CA LYS A 4 50.95 -8.74 32.48
C LYS A 4 49.69 -8.80 33.34
N ALA A 5 48.55 -8.42 32.80
CA ALA A 5 47.25 -8.80 33.34
C ALA A 5 46.50 -9.68 32.33
N ARG A 6 46.48 -10.98 32.60
CA ARG A 6 45.68 -12.00 31.92
C ARG A 6 44.25 -11.97 32.48
N GLY A 7 43.27 -11.70 31.63
CA GLY A 7 41.84 -11.78 31.95
C GLY A 7 41.15 -12.96 31.25
N ARG A 8 41.00 -14.05 32.01
CA ARG A 8 40.15 -15.25 31.89
C ARG A 8 39.12 -15.32 30.74
N ASN A 9 39.31 -16.33 29.88
CA ASN A 9 38.28 -16.95 29.05
C ASN A 9 37.30 -17.77 29.91
N SER A 10 36.02 -17.42 29.91
CA SER A 10 34.94 -18.27 30.42
C SER A 10 34.42 -19.18 29.30
N LYS A 11 34.85 -20.44 29.33
CA LYS A 11 34.23 -21.53 28.55
C LYS A 11 32.88 -21.87 29.20
N THR A 12 31.77 -21.51 28.56
CA THR A 12 30.45 -22.05 28.88
C THR A 12 30.29 -23.43 28.23
N PHE A 13 30.37 -24.46 29.07
CA PHE A 13 29.96 -25.83 28.71
C PHE A 13 28.43 -25.88 28.63
N TYR A 14 27.88 -26.00 27.42
CA TYR A 14 26.50 -26.45 27.25
C TYR A 14 26.46 -27.97 27.42
N LYS A 15 25.98 -28.44 28.58
CA LYS A 15 25.54 -29.83 28.76
C LYS A 15 24.25 -30.04 27.96
N SER A 16 24.31 -30.83 26.91
CA SER A 16 23.13 -31.37 26.24
C SER A 16 22.42 -32.35 27.18
N PRO A 17 21.10 -32.22 27.44
CA PRO A 17 20.36 -33.27 28.13
C PRO A 17 20.07 -34.41 27.16
N SER A 18 20.55 -35.60 27.53
CA SER A 18 20.27 -36.88 26.90
C SER A 18 18.77 -37.11 26.79
N ARG A 19 18.25 -37.22 25.56
CA ARG A 19 16.89 -37.67 25.29
C ARG A 19 16.85 -39.19 25.43
N LEU A 20 16.10 -39.68 26.41
CA LEU A 20 15.66 -41.08 26.46
C LEU A 20 14.57 -41.30 25.39
N PRO A 21 14.58 -42.45 24.68
CA PRO A 21 13.49 -42.81 23.78
C PRO A 21 12.29 -43.30 24.59
N LEU A 22 11.16 -42.60 24.50
CA LEU A 22 9.85 -43.10 24.92
C LEU A 22 9.31 -43.99 23.81
N THR A 23 9.25 -45.30 24.09
CA THR A 23 8.47 -46.25 23.30
C THR A 23 6.98 -46.02 23.54
N PRO A 24 6.13 -45.94 22.50
CA PRO A 24 4.68 -45.84 22.70
C PRO A 24 4.12 -47.20 23.15
N SER A 25 3.48 -47.19 24.32
CA SER A 25 2.66 -48.28 24.83
C SER A 25 1.46 -48.48 23.91
N LYS A 26 1.43 -49.62 23.22
CA LYS A 26 0.23 -50.17 22.60
C LYS A 26 -0.51 -50.91 23.71
N ASP A 27 -1.48 -50.26 24.33
CA ASP A 27 -2.63 -50.90 24.97
C ASP A 27 -3.50 -49.78 25.56
N ASP A 28 -4.80 -50.05 25.59
CA ASP A 28 -5.89 -49.19 26.07
C ASP A 28 -6.38 -48.15 25.07
N LEU A 29 -7.33 -48.57 24.23
CA LEU A 29 -8.58 -47.85 23.98
C LEU A 29 -9.58 -48.81 23.31
N ARG A 30 -10.06 -49.78 24.10
CA ARG A 30 -11.34 -50.45 23.84
C ARG A 30 -12.42 -49.72 24.63
N HIS A 31 -13.21 -48.87 23.96
CA HIS A 31 -14.55 -48.56 24.44
C HIS A 31 -15.57 -48.95 23.37
N LYS A 32 -16.26 -50.05 23.70
CA LYS A 32 -17.61 -50.36 23.27
C LYS A 32 -18.51 -49.18 23.61
N ASN A 33 -19.37 -48.80 22.69
CA ASN A 33 -20.81 -48.60 22.94
C ASN A 33 -21.50 -48.40 21.60
N ASP A 34 -21.98 -49.53 21.07
CA ASP A 34 -23.18 -49.60 20.26
C ASP A 34 -24.35 -49.01 21.06
N ALA A 35 -24.94 -47.94 20.56
CA ALA A 35 -26.32 -47.57 20.84
C ALA A 35 -26.88 -46.97 19.56
N GLY A 36 -27.85 -47.67 18.98
CA GLY A 36 -28.44 -47.36 17.68
C GLY A 36 -29.05 -45.96 17.67
N ASP A 37 -28.65 -45.18 16.67
CA ASP A 37 -29.33 -43.96 16.27
C ASP A 37 -29.94 -44.25 14.89
N GLN A 38 -31.23 -44.63 14.90
CA GLN A 38 -32.05 -44.69 13.69
C GLN A 38 -32.28 -43.25 13.22
N ARG A 39 -31.31 -42.67 12.52
CA ARG A 39 -31.52 -41.43 11.80
C ARG A 39 -32.27 -41.73 10.53
N GLU A 40 -33.49 -41.21 10.50
CA GLU A 40 -34.36 -41.06 9.35
C GLU A 40 -33.54 -40.78 8.09
N ALA A 41 -33.85 -41.54 7.04
CA ALA A 41 -33.35 -41.31 5.70
C ALA A 41 -33.76 -39.89 5.27
N ILE A 42 -32.84 -38.94 5.40
CA ILE A 42 -32.97 -37.60 4.86
C ILE A 42 -32.99 -37.76 3.34
N ASP A 43 -34.11 -37.33 2.76
CA ASP A 43 -34.42 -37.33 1.33
C ASP A 43 -33.21 -37.04 0.45
N GLU A 44 -33.04 -37.90 -0.57
CA GLU A 44 -32.03 -37.73 -1.61
C GLU A 44 -32.09 -36.30 -2.20
N PRO A 45 -30.97 -35.55 -2.19
CA PRO A 45 -30.91 -34.17 -2.69
C PRO A 45 -31.13 -34.06 -4.21
N GLU A 46 -31.33 -35.17 -4.92
CA GLU A 46 -31.49 -35.22 -6.37
C GLU A 46 -32.92 -34.94 -6.86
N SER A 47 -33.92 -34.93 -5.98
CA SER A 47 -35.33 -34.70 -6.37
C SER A 47 -35.71 -33.22 -6.58
N ARG A 48 -34.80 -32.27 -6.33
CA ARG A 48 -35.10 -30.85 -6.56
C ARG A 48 -35.13 -30.55 -8.07
N VAL A 49 -36.33 -30.30 -8.58
CA VAL A 49 -36.58 -29.78 -9.93
C VAL A 49 -35.66 -28.58 -10.18
N LYS A 50 -34.64 -28.79 -11.02
CA LYS A 50 -33.74 -27.72 -11.50
C LYS A 50 -34.59 -26.72 -12.28
N ARG A 51 -35.01 -25.63 -11.63
CA ARG A 51 -35.65 -24.52 -12.33
C ARG A 51 -34.65 -23.97 -13.34
N PRO A 52 -35.03 -23.80 -14.61
CA PRO A 52 -34.18 -23.13 -15.58
C PRO A 52 -33.81 -21.77 -15.02
N LEU A 53 -32.50 -21.50 -14.91
CA LEU A 53 -32.03 -20.17 -14.53
C LEU A 53 -32.60 -19.17 -15.55
N PRO A 54 -33.20 -18.05 -15.10
CA PRO A 54 -33.70 -17.04 -16.00
C PRO A 54 -32.56 -16.60 -16.93
N ALA A 55 -32.86 -16.49 -18.24
CA ALA A 55 -31.89 -16.09 -19.24
C ALA A 55 -31.21 -14.79 -18.81
N ARG A 56 -29.92 -14.89 -18.45
CA ARG A 56 -29.11 -13.75 -18.01
C ARG A 56 -29.11 -12.71 -19.12
N ARG A 57 -29.61 -11.51 -18.84
CA ARG A 57 -29.30 -10.35 -19.67
C ARG A 57 -27.79 -10.09 -19.50
N PRO A 58 -27.03 -9.85 -20.59
CA PRO A 58 -25.63 -9.45 -20.46
C PRO A 58 -25.60 -8.15 -19.66
N ILE A 59 -25.13 -8.25 -18.42
CA ILE A 59 -24.84 -7.08 -17.60
C ILE A 59 -23.62 -6.44 -18.26
N PRO A 60 -23.69 -5.19 -18.73
CA PRO A 60 -22.53 -4.53 -19.29
C PRO A 60 -21.43 -4.52 -18.21
N GLU A 61 -20.26 -5.07 -18.56
CA GLU A 61 -19.11 -5.03 -17.66
C GLU A 61 -18.84 -3.57 -17.30
N PRO A 62 -18.83 -3.23 -16.01
CA PRO A 62 -18.49 -1.88 -15.60
C PRO A 62 -17.06 -1.60 -16.06
N GLN A 63 -16.92 -0.68 -17.01
CA GLN A 63 -15.63 -0.15 -17.42
C GLN A 63 -14.98 0.44 -16.15
N PRO A 64 -13.81 -0.04 -15.72
CA PRO A 64 -13.14 0.53 -14.56
C PRO A 64 -12.88 2.01 -14.84
N SER A 65 -13.35 2.90 -13.98
CA SER A 65 -13.11 4.33 -14.17
C SER A 65 -11.60 4.61 -14.10
N ASP A 66 -11.10 5.44 -15.02
CA ASP A 66 -9.67 5.78 -15.11
C ASP A 66 -9.12 6.39 -13.80
N HIS A 67 -10.01 6.92 -12.94
CA HIS A 67 -9.67 7.47 -11.63
C HIS A 67 -9.21 6.39 -10.62
N ILE A 68 -9.70 5.15 -10.71
CA ILE A 68 -9.38 4.09 -9.75
C ILE A 68 -7.96 3.53 -9.95
N GLN A 69 -7.42 3.59 -11.18
CA GLN A 69 -6.13 2.95 -11.48
C GLN A 69 -4.91 3.65 -10.85
N ASN A 70 -4.99 4.96 -10.60
CA ASN A 70 -3.88 5.72 -10.03
C ASN A 70 -3.89 5.76 -8.50
N GLU A 71 -5.07 5.69 -7.90
CA GLU A 71 -5.26 5.85 -6.46
C GLU A 71 -4.94 4.57 -5.69
N TYR A 72 -5.22 3.40 -6.26
CA TYR A 72 -5.09 2.12 -5.58
C TYR A 72 -3.83 1.33 -6.00
N PRO A 73 -3.09 0.70 -5.06
CA PRO A 73 -1.82 0.03 -5.36
C PRO A 73 -1.96 -1.30 -6.12
N TYR A 74 -3.17 -1.76 -6.44
CA TYR A 74 -3.46 -3.15 -6.86
C TYR A 74 -3.11 -3.46 -8.33
N GLY A 75 -3.02 -2.44 -9.19
CA GLY A 75 -2.54 -2.58 -10.57
C GLY A 75 -1.05 -2.25 -10.74
N LYS A 76 -0.37 -1.84 -9.67
CA LYS A 76 1.01 -1.36 -9.76
C LYS A 76 1.96 -2.55 -9.91
N LEU A 77 2.71 -2.55 -10.99
CA LEU A 77 3.86 -3.42 -11.12
C LEU A 77 4.99 -2.90 -10.21
N THR A 78 5.85 -3.80 -9.74
CA THR A 78 7.16 -3.38 -9.22
C THR A 78 7.89 -2.60 -10.32
N LYS A 79 8.68 -1.58 -9.94
CA LYS A 79 9.44 -0.75 -10.89
C LYS A 79 8.56 0.07 -11.82
N ALA A 80 7.43 0.58 -11.31
CA ALA A 80 6.51 1.39 -12.09
C ALA A 80 7.14 2.72 -12.53
N ASN A 81 8.09 3.24 -11.76
CA ASN A 81 8.74 4.51 -12.04
C ASN A 81 10.21 4.33 -12.47
N TYR A 82 10.43 4.21 -13.78
CA TYR A 82 11.77 4.05 -14.36
C TYR A 82 12.73 5.19 -13.98
N ASP A 83 12.24 6.41 -13.76
CA ASP A 83 13.07 7.57 -13.41
C ASP A 83 13.66 7.44 -11.99
N LEU A 84 12.91 6.86 -11.05
CA LEU A 84 13.40 6.59 -9.69
C LEU A 84 14.47 5.48 -9.68
N LEU A 85 14.42 4.57 -10.64
CA LEU A 85 15.39 3.48 -10.78
C LEU A 85 16.62 3.85 -11.59
N ALA A 86 16.55 4.92 -12.38
CA ALA A 86 17.70 5.50 -13.07
C ALA A 86 18.77 5.98 -12.08
N GLN A 87 18.36 6.37 -10.86
CA GLN A 87 19.23 6.54 -9.70
C GLN A 87 19.58 5.19 -9.08
N LYS A 88 20.07 4.24 -9.88
CA LYS A 88 20.55 2.96 -9.35
C LYS A 88 21.70 3.26 -8.38
N PRO A 89 21.58 2.93 -7.09
CA PRO A 89 22.66 3.19 -6.15
C PRO A 89 23.94 2.48 -6.61
N ALA A 90 25.07 3.17 -6.47
CA ALA A 90 26.37 2.60 -6.78
C ALA A 90 26.69 1.43 -5.82
N GLY A 91 27.67 0.59 -6.16
CA GLY A 91 28.17 -0.45 -5.25
C GLY A 91 27.30 -1.71 -5.10
N LEU A 92 26.25 -1.84 -5.90
CA LEU A 92 25.39 -3.03 -5.88
C LEU A 92 26.11 -4.27 -6.44
N GLY A 93 26.73 -5.06 -5.56
CA GLY A 93 27.30 -6.39 -5.88
C GLY A 93 26.25 -7.50 -5.99
N ILE A 94 25.01 -7.25 -5.58
CA ILE A 94 23.92 -8.23 -5.59
C ILE A 94 23.05 -7.99 -6.85
N ASN A 95 22.82 -9.05 -7.61
CA ASN A 95 21.98 -9.01 -8.81
C ASN A 95 20.52 -8.77 -8.43
N PHE A 96 19.93 -7.68 -8.94
CA PHE A 96 18.48 -7.47 -8.88
C PHE A 96 17.86 -7.98 -10.16
N THR A 97 16.72 -8.64 -10.03
CA THR A 97 15.88 -8.91 -11.20
C THR A 97 15.33 -7.60 -11.76
N ASN A 98 15.54 -7.34 -13.06
CA ASN A 98 14.94 -6.20 -13.77
C ASN A 98 13.50 -6.45 -14.24
N ARG A 99 12.92 -7.60 -13.86
CA ARG A 99 11.55 -7.91 -14.23
C ARG A 99 10.55 -7.14 -13.36
N ALA A 100 9.47 -6.71 -13.99
CA ALA A 100 8.31 -6.15 -13.35
C ALA A 100 7.37 -7.30 -12.93
N PHE A 101 6.90 -7.28 -11.68
CA PHE A 101 5.98 -8.26 -11.13
C PHE A 101 4.72 -7.56 -10.59
N PRO A 102 3.55 -8.21 -10.62
CA PRO A 102 2.39 -7.73 -9.88
C PRO A 102 2.74 -7.54 -8.41
N ARG A 103 2.40 -6.39 -7.83
CA ARG A 103 2.64 -6.12 -6.41
C ARG A 103 1.49 -6.72 -5.59
N PRO A 104 1.70 -7.82 -4.85
CA PRO A 104 0.72 -8.24 -3.86
C PRO A 104 0.50 -7.10 -2.86
N PHE A 105 -0.75 -6.82 -2.54
CA PHE A 105 -1.07 -5.90 -1.46
C PHE A 105 -1.30 -6.67 -0.17
N VAL A 106 -0.69 -6.21 0.92
CA VAL A 106 -0.89 -6.75 2.25
C VAL A 106 -1.34 -5.59 3.15
N PRO A 107 -2.58 -5.62 3.67
CA PRO A 107 -3.08 -4.62 4.61
C PRO A 107 -2.16 -4.41 5.81
N SER A 108 -2.03 -3.15 6.23
CA SER A 108 -1.32 -2.78 7.46
C SER A 108 -1.78 -3.59 8.68
N PRO A 109 -3.09 -3.81 8.93
CA PRO A 109 -3.53 -4.66 10.03
C PRO A 109 -2.98 -6.10 9.98
N LEU A 110 -2.80 -6.68 8.79
CA LEU A 110 -2.23 -8.02 8.63
C LEU A 110 -0.71 -8.01 8.86
N LEU A 111 -0.01 -6.98 8.39
CA LEU A 111 1.43 -6.81 8.63
C LEU A 111 1.74 -6.69 10.13
N LEU A 112 0.87 -6.02 10.89
CA LEU A 112 1.00 -5.76 12.33
C LEU A 112 0.49 -6.89 13.23
N LYS A 113 -0.24 -7.85 12.67
CA LYS A 113 -0.96 -8.87 13.44
C LYS A 113 -0.03 -9.74 14.30
N ASN A 114 1.15 -10.07 13.77
CA ASN A 114 2.15 -10.89 14.45
C ASN A 114 3.19 -10.07 15.25
N MET A 115 2.94 -8.79 15.51
CA MET A 115 3.88 -7.95 16.28
C MET A 115 3.43 -7.83 17.74
N LYS A 116 4.40 -7.81 18.66
CA LYS A 116 4.16 -7.39 20.04
C LYS A 116 3.66 -5.95 20.11
N GLU A 117 2.90 -5.64 21.15
CA GLU A 117 2.21 -4.37 21.30
C GLU A 117 3.15 -3.16 21.23
N PHE A 118 4.34 -3.25 21.85
CA PHE A 118 5.33 -2.16 21.79
C PHE A 118 5.86 -1.91 20.37
N GLN A 119 6.14 -2.97 19.60
CA GLN A 119 6.60 -2.83 18.21
C GLN A 119 5.48 -2.27 17.34
N ARG A 120 4.26 -2.76 17.53
CA ARG A 120 3.08 -2.27 16.83
C ARG A 120 2.88 -0.78 17.09
N ALA A 121 2.91 -0.35 18.36
CA ALA A 121 2.77 1.06 18.72
C ALA A 121 3.85 1.92 18.07
N HIS A 122 5.10 1.46 18.08
CA HIS A 122 6.20 2.15 17.40
C HIS A 122 5.97 2.28 15.89
N VAL A 123 5.56 1.20 15.21
CA VAL A 123 5.28 1.25 13.77
C VAL A 123 4.11 2.18 13.47
N LEU A 124 3.08 2.17 14.30
CA LEU A 124 1.90 3.01 14.13
C LEU A 124 2.19 4.50 14.35
N ASN A 125 3.12 4.83 15.25
CA ASN A 125 3.54 6.21 15.50
C ASN A 125 4.44 6.75 14.37
N ASP A 126 5.28 5.90 13.79
CA ASP A 126 6.34 6.29 12.85
C ASP A 126 6.18 5.66 11.44
N ARG A 127 4.95 5.62 10.92
CA ARG A 127 4.62 4.90 9.66
C ARG A 127 5.37 5.39 8.42
N ASP A 128 5.76 6.66 8.42
CA ASP A 128 6.45 7.29 7.28
C ASP A 128 7.95 7.04 7.28
N SER A 129 8.54 6.65 8.41
CA SER A 129 9.97 6.30 8.51
C SER A 129 10.22 4.80 8.60
N VAL A 130 9.15 3.99 8.56
CA VAL A 130 9.20 2.54 8.71
C VAL A 130 8.65 1.83 7.47
N LEU A 131 9.28 0.70 7.10
CA LEU A 131 8.81 -0.20 6.05
C LEU A 131 8.70 -1.64 6.56
N GLY A 132 7.76 -2.38 6.00
CA GLY A 132 7.60 -3.82 6.20
C GLY A 132 8.24 -4.59 5.06
N LEU A 133 9.10 -5.54 5.38
CA LEU A 133 9.66 -6.51 4.45
C LEU A 133 8.99 -7.87 4.71
N VAL A 134 8.18 -8.33 3.76
CA VAL A 134 7.45 -9.60 3.86
C VAL A 134 8.19 -10.64 3.03
N PRO A 135 8.79 -11.68 3.65
CA PRO A 135 9.47 -12.71 2.89
C PRO A 135 8.50 -13.50 2.00
N TYR A 136 8.95 -13.93 0.83
CA TYR A 136 8.18 -14.83 -0.01
C TYR A 136 8.05 -16.21 0.65
N GLY A 137 6.83 -16.74 0.72
CA GLY A 137 6.52 -17.92 1.54
C GLY A 137 6.63 -17.64 3.03
N ALA A 138 6.39 -16.39 3.47
CA ALA A 138 6.42 -15.97 4.87
C ALA A 138 5.66 -16.95 5.77
N GLY A 139 6.40 -17.63 6.63
CA GLY A 139 5.89 -18.63 7.54
C GLY A 139 7.03 -19.33 8.29
N PRO A 140 6.72 -20.29 9.18
CA PRO A 140 7.69 -21.09 9.91
C PRO A 140 8.73 -21.74 9.01
N ARG A 141 8.32 -22.24 7.84
CA ARG A 141 9.24 -22.83 6.85
C ARG A 141 10.32 -21.86 6.38
N TRP A 142 9.95 -20.60 6.17
CA TRP A 142 10.90 -19.55 5.81
C TRP A 142 11.90 -19.31 6.95
N GLU A 143 11.41 -19.22 8.19
CA GLU A 143 12.25 -19.10 9.38
C GLU A 143 13.22 -20.28 9.53
N THR A 144 12.74 -21.52 9.38
CA THR A 144 13.60 -22.71 9.47
C THR A 144 14.66 -22.73 8.38
N LYS A 145 14.30 -22.34 7.16
CA LYS A 145 15.21 -22.37 6.00
C LYS A 145 16.27 -21.27 6.08
N TYR A 146 15.86 -20.02 6.32
CA TYR A 146 16.74 -18.86 6.20
C TYR A 146 17.15 -18.28 7.56
N GLY A 147 16.26 -18.30 8.55
CA GLY A 147 16.53 -17.92 9.94
C GLY A 147 17.24 -16.57 10.08
N GLY A 148 18.15 -16.48 11.04
CA GLY A 148 18.96 -15.28 11.27
C GLY A 148 19.86 -14.89 10.09
N ARG A 149 20.21 -15.83 9.20
CA ARG A 149 21.07 -15.54 8.04
C ARG A 149 20.43 -14.55 7.08
N ALA A 150 19.10 -14.63 6.90
CA ALA A 150 18.39 -13.66 6.08
C ALA A 150 18.42 -12.25 6.69
N LEU A 151 18.30 -12.09 8.00
CA LEU A 151 18.39 -10.77 8.65
C LEU A 151 19.78 -10.15 8.46
N VAL A 152 20.83 -10.95 8.64
CA VAL A 152 22.22 -10.52 8.38
C VAL A 152 22.38 -10.13 6.92
N ALA A 153 21.91 -10.95 5.98
CA ALA A 153 22.01 -10.66 4.55
C ALA A 153 21.22 -9.40 4.14
N ILE A 154 20.05 -9.14 4.73
CA ILE A 154 19.29 -7.89 4.51
C ILE A 154 20.09 -6.71 5.04
N HIS A 155 20.64 -6.81 6.25
CA HIS A 155 21.44 -5.74 6.86
C HIS A 155 22.70 -5.45 6.03
N ASP A 156 23.43 -6.47 5.61
CA ASP A 156 24.63 -6.33 4.77
C ASP A 156 24.28 -5.74 3.41
N TRP A 157 23.20 -6.20 2.80
CA TRP A 157 22.67 -5.63 1.56
C TRP A 157 22.34 -4.15 1.72
N LEU A 158 21.58 -3.77 2.75
CA LEU A 158 21.25 -2.37 3.03
C LEU A 158 22.50 -1.53 3.23
N ASN A 159 23.54 -2.05 3.90
CA ASN A 159 24.79 -1.34 4.11
C ASN A 159 25.58 -1.14 2.81
N GLN A 160 25.57 -2.12 1.91
CA GLN A 160 26.24 -2.04 0.60
C GLN A 160 25.55 -1.08 -0.37
N VAL A 161 24.25 -0.84 -0.20
CA VAL A 161 23.50 0.11 -1.02
C VAL A 161 24.00 1.54 -0.74
N ASP A 162 24.72 2.12 -1.70
CA ASP A 162 25.19 3.51 -1.65
C ASP A 162 24.11 4.44 -2.20
N PHE A 163 23.23 4.89 -1.32
CA PHE A 163 22.12 5.78 -1.64
C PHE A 163 22.26 7.11 -0.87
N ALA A 164 22.17 8.23 -1.57
CA ALA A 164 22.34 9.55 -0.97
C ALA A 164 21.27 9.81 0.11
N GLY A 165 21.72 10.11 1.33
CA GLY A 165 20.81 10.36 2.44
C GLY A 165 20.05 9.13 2.94
N LYS A 166 20.54 7.90 2.69
CA LYS A 166 19.93 6.63 3.15
C LYS A 166 19.53 6.62 4.64
N GLY A 167 20.34 7.27 5.48
CA GLY A 167 20.24 7.16 6.93
C GLY A 167 20.86 5.88 7.47
N LYS A 168 20.69 5.62 8.78
CA LYS A 168 21.16 4.42 9.47
C LYS A 168 20.02 3.41 9.55
N CYS A 169 19.70 2.77 8.44
CA CYS A 169 18.61 1.80 8.40
C CYS A 169 18.83 0.68 9.41
N GLN A 170 17.84 0.43 10.27
CA GLN A 170 17.89 -0.67 11.23
C GLN A 170 16.90 -1.76 10.81
N VAL A 171 17.33 -3.01 10.89
CA VAL A 171 16.50 -4.18 10.57
C VAL A 171 16.15 -4.88 11.86
N SER A 172 14.85 -5.06 12.12
CA SER A 172 14.37 -5.86 13.23
C SER A 172 13.36 -6.88 12.77
N ARG A 173 13.24 -7.95 13.54
CA ARG A 173 12.24 -8.97 13.30
C ARG A 173 10.96 -8.65 14.07
N SER A 174 9.79 -8.87 13.48
CA SER A 174 8.56 -8.92 14.26
C SER A 174 8.64 -10.05 15.29
N GLU A 175 8.39 -9.71 16.55
CA GLU A 175 8.25 -10.70 17.61
C GLU A 175 6.80 -11.18 17.68
N ALA A 176 6.59 -12.48 17.44
CA ALA A 176 5.25 -13.09 17.51
C ALA A 176 4.63 -12.91 18.90
N GLN A 177 3.33 -12.60 18.94
CA GLN A 177 2.58 -12.48 20.19
C GLN A 177 2.43 -13.84 20.88
N THR A 178 2.12 -14.89 20.12
CA THR A 178 1.98 -16.24 20.65
C THR A 178 2.68 -17.28 19.78
N ASN A 179 3.02 -18.44 20.37
CA ASN A 179 3.53 -19.58 19.60
C ASN A 179 2.49 -20.15 18.62
N LYS A 180 1.19 -19.91 18.86
CA LYS A 180 0.10 -20.38 17.98
C LYS A 180 0.06 -19.63 16.64
N ASP A 181 0.70 -18.46 16.56
CA ASP A 181 0.80 -17.67 15.34
C ASP A 181 1.85 -18.21 14.35
N ARG A 182 2.63 -19.21 14.76
CA ARG A 182 3.67 -19.86 13.96
C ARG A 182 3.14 -21.06 13.16
N ARG A 183 1.94 -20.96 12.58
CA ARG A 183 1.42 -22.01 11.68
C ARG A 183 1.97 -21.83 10.27
N ASP A 184 2.07 -22.92 9.51
CA ASP A 184 2.61 -22.93 8.13
C ASP A 184 1.87 -21.95 7.18
N PHE A 185 0.58 -21.70 7.44
CA PHE A 185 -0.26 -20.73 6.73
C PHE A 185 -0.72 -19.58 7.66
N GLY A 186 0.10 -19.23 8.65
CA GLY A 186 -0.16 -18.12 9.57
C GLY A 186 -0.08 -16.75 8.89
N ASN A 187 -0.35 -15.69 9.64
CA ASN A 187 -0.20 -14.32 9.12
C ASN A 187 1.26 -14.08 8.69
N PRO A 188 1.52 -13.16 7.75
CA PRO A 188 2.87 -12.90 7.27
C PRO A 188 3.82 -12.52 8.41
N TRP A 189 5.05 -13.00 8.32
CA TRP A 189 6.15 -12.58 9.18
C TRP A 189 6.73 -11.31 8.59
N THR A 190 6.57 -10.20 9.29
CA THR A 190 7.04 -8.90 8.79
C THR A 190 8.38 -8.58 9.42
N ILE A 191 9.42 -8.45 8.60
CA ILE A 191 10.69 -7.85 9.04
C ILE A 191 10.49 -6.33 8.95
N ILE A 192 10.88 -5.60 9.99
CA ILE A 192 10.66 -4.17 10.11
C ILE A 192 11.96 -3.45 9.80
N LEU A 193 11.88 -2.46 8.92
CA LEU A 193 12.99 -1.58 8.57
C LEU A 193 12.70 -0.20 9.15
N TYR A 194 13.58 0.29 10.04
CA TYR A 194 13.46 1.57 10.74
C TYR A 194 14.47 2.60 10.23
N ASP A 195 14.27 3.86 10.62
CA ASP A 195 15.18 4.99 10.39
C ASP A 195 15.52 5.20 8.90
N ILE A 196 14.53 5.00 8.04
CA ILE A 196 14.66 5.12 6.59
C ILE A 196 14.36 6.56 6.21
N SER A 197 15.22 7.16 5.39
CA SER A 197 14.91 8.48 4.84
C SER A 197 13.76 8.43 3.81
N PRO A 198 12.97 9.50 3.67
CA PRO A 198 11.89 9.57 2.67
C PRO A 198 12.28 9.20 1.23
N PRO A 199 13.40 9.71 0.65
CA PRO A 199 13.77 9.34 -0.72
C PRO A 199 14.16 7.87 -0.84
N PHE A 200 14.87 7.31 0.15
CA PHE A 200 15.25 5.90 0.14
C PHE A 200 14.04 4.98 0.33
N ARG A 201 13.09 5.40 1.17
CA ARG A 201 11.78 4.73 1.33
C ARG A 201 11.03 4.67 0.01
N ALA A 202 10.91 5.79 -0.71
CA ALA A 202 10.25 5.84 -2.01
C ALA A 202 10.92 4.90 -3.02
N TRP A 203 12.26 4.88 -3.05
CA TRP A 203 13.03 3.97 -3.90
C TRP A 203 12.81 2.49 -3.56
N LEU A 204 12.87 2.11 -2.28
CA LEU A 204 12.59 0.75 -1.81
C LEU A 204 11.16 0.31 -2.13
N LEU A 205 10.20 1.21 -1.92
CA LEU A 205 8.82 0.97 -2.27
C LEU A 205 8.66 0.82 -3.78
N ASP A 206 9.29 1.62 -4.63
CA ASP A 206 9.18 1.45 -6.09
C ASP A 206 9.81 0.12 -6.55
N LEU A 207 10.98 -0.22 -6.00
CA LEU A 207 11.65 -1.50 -6.23
C LEU A 207 10.72 -2.68 -5.96
N GLY A 208 9.98 -2.63 -4.83
CA GLY A 208 8.86 -3.51 -4.50
C GLY A 208 9.25 -4.94 -4.12
N ALA A 209 10.16 -5.59 -4.86
CA ALA A 209 10.64 -6.93 -4.58
C ALA A 209 12.18 -6.96 -4.54
N VAL A 210 12.73 -7.61 -3.53
CA VAL A 210 14.18 -7.76 -3.31
C VAL A 210 14.50 -9.24 -3.22
N ALA A 211 15.43 -9.71 -4.04
CA ALA A 211 15.95 -11.08 -3.99
C ALA A 211 17.44 -11.03 -3.63
N LEU A 212 17.81 -11.71 -2.54
CA LEU A 212 19.20 -11.83 -2.10
C LEU A 212 19.81 -13.10 -2.71
N SER A 213 21.00 -13.00 -3.29
CA SER A 213 21.73 -14.14 -3.86
C SER A 213 22.04 -15.20 -2.81
N GLU A 214 22.54 -14.77 -1.65
CA GLU A 214 22.76 -15.59 -0.47
C GLU A 214 21.97 -14.98 0.69
N PRO A 215 21.11 -15.75 1.38
CA PRO A 215 20.89 -17.19 1.28
C PRO A 215 19.86 -17.62 0.21
N GLY A 216 19.54 -16.78 -0.79
CA GLY A 216 18.45 -17.04 -1.73
C GLY A 216 17.07 -16.61 -1.21
N ALA A 217 17.04 -15.68 -0.25
CA ALA A 217 15.80 -15.19 0.34
C ALA A 217 15.23 -14.02 -0.50
N THR A 218 13.92 -14.05 -0.72
CA THR A 218 13.19 -13.01 -1.46
C THR A 218 12.17 -12.35 -0.55
N PHE A 219 11.98 -11.05 -0.70
CA PHE A 219 11.11 -10.22 0.12
C PHE A 219 10.35 -9.21 -0.71
N MET A 220 9.13 -8.92 -0.29
CA MET A 220 8.31 -7.82 -0.80
C MET A 220 8.39 -6.65 0.17
N VAL A 221 8.47 -5.42 -0.37
CA VAL A 221 8.53 -4.18 0.39
C VAL A 221 7.12 -3.58 0.46
N HIS A 222 6.66 -3.29 1.67
CA HIS A 222 5.34 -2.76 1.96
C HIS A 222 5.41 -1.53 2.86
N SER A 223 4.51 -0.57 2.62
CA SER A 223 4.25 0.56 3.52
C SER A 223 3.17 0.20 4.53
N PHE A 224 3.26 0.77 5.73
CA PHE A 224 2.20 0.72 6.74
C PHE A 224 1.16 1.84 6.52
N ASP A 225 0.50 1.81 5.37
CA ASP A 225 -0.56 2.76 5.04
C ASP A 225 -1.94 2.16 5.35
N GLU A 226 -2.76 2.89 6.11
CA GLU A 226 -4.13 2.48 6.45
C GLU A 226 -5.15 2.91 5.40
N ARG A 227 -4.79 3.87 4.55
CA ARG A 227 -5.67 4.34 3.46
C ARG A 227 -5.84 3.27 2.39
N ASN A 228 -4.81 2.43 2.22
CA ASN A 228 -4.87 1.31 1.29
C ASN A 228 -5.64 0.15 1.93
N MET A 229 -6.76 -0.25 1.34
CA MET A 229 -7.57 -1.39 1.78
C MET A 229 -7.45 -2.57 0.82
N SER A 230 -7.24 -3.79 1.32
CA SER A 230 -7.15 -4.96 0.43
C SER A 230 -8.38 -5.06 -0.46
N TRP A 231 -8.15 -5.11 -1.77
CA TRP A 231 -9.20 -5.41 -2.75
C TRP A 231 -9.77 -6.81 -2.53
N VAL A 232 -9.01 -7.70 -1.90
CA VAL A 232 -9.51 -8.99 -1.42
C VAL A 232 -10.40 -8.71 -0.21
N LEU A 233 -11.70 -8.58 -0.49
CA LEU A 233 -12.76 -8.42 0.51
C LEU A 233 -12.80 -9.63 1.45
N ILE A 234 -12.48 -10.84 0.95
CA ILE A 234 -12.54 -12.09 1.70
C ILE A 234 -11.48 -13.06 1.15
N ASN A 235 -10.67 -13.67 2.04
CA ASN A 235 -9.78 -14.77 1.68
C ASN A 235 -10.59 -16.07 1.65
N PHE A 236 -10.80 -16.64 0.46
CA PHE A 236 -11.44 -17.94 0.32
C PHE A 236 -10.40 -19.05 0.51
N THR A 237 -10.69 -19.98 1.41
CA THR A 237 -9.90 -21.20 1.62
C THR A 237 -10.82 -22.40 1.47
N GLY A 238 -10.42 -23.40 0.68
CA GLY A 238 -11.18 -24.64 0.48
C GLY A 238 -10.89 -25.30 -0.86
N PRO A 239 -11.40 -26.53 -1.09
CA PRO A 239 -11.14 -27.33 -2.30
C PRO A 239 -11.43 -26.57 -3.61
N ALA A 240 -12.50 -25.77 -3.61
CA ALA A 240 -12.91 -24.96 -4.76
C ALA A 240 -11.89 -23.90 -5.21
N VAL A 241 -10.93 -23.52 -4.37
CA VAL A 241 -9.85 -22.56 -4.72
C VAL A 241 -8.58 -23.28 -5.23
N GLU A 242 -8.43 -24.55 -4.87
CA GLU A 242 -7.29 -25.41 -5.19
C GLU A 242 -7.45 -26.15 -6.53
N GLU A 243 -8.70 -26.38 -6.98
CA GLU A 243 -9.04 -27.23 -8.14
C GLU A 243 -8.96 -26.54 -9.53
N GLY A 244 -8.47 -25.29 -9.62
CA GLY A 244 -8.20 -24.61 -10.89
C GLY A 244 -9.01 -23.33 -11.14
N ASP A 245 -8.79 -22.69 -12.29
CA ASP A 245 -9.33 -21.34 -12.57
C ASP A 245 -10.85 -21.32 -12.80
N GLU A 246 -11.45 -22.40 -13.30
CA GLU A 246 -12.91 -22.49 -13.51
C GLU A 246 -13.69 -22.48 -12.20
N MET A 247 -13.27 -23.28 -11.21
CA MET A 247 -13.87 -23.34 -9.88
C MET A 247 -13.72 -22.01 -9.12
N ARG A 248 -12.62 -21.27 -9.36
CA ARG A 248 -12.44 -19.92 -8.83
C ARG A 248 -13.44 -18.94 -9.42
N VAL A 249 -13.69 -19.00 -10.73
CA VAL A 249 -14.69 -18.14 -11.38
C VAL A 249 -16.10 -18.46 -10.86
N GLU A 250 -16.44 -19.74 -10.69
CA GLU A 250 -17.71 -20.16 -10.12
C GLU A 250 -17.88 -19.66 -8.68
N ALA A 251 -16.88 -19.88 -7.82
CA ALA A 251 -16.89 -19.37 -6.45
C ALA A 251 -17.07 -17.85 -6.41
N LEU A 252 -16.26 -17.09 -7.17
CA LEU A 252 -16.37 -15.63 -7.27
C LEU A 252 -17.75 -15.18 -7.77
N THR A 253 -18.35 -15.92 -8.69
CA THR A 253 -19.70 -15.64 -9.19
C THR A 253 -20.74 -15.81 -8.10
N ALA A 254 -20.69 -16.92 -7.35
CA ALA A 254 -21.62 -17.17 -6.24
C ALA A 254 -21.49 -16.11 -5.13
N ILE A 255 -20.26 -15.67 -4.82
CA ILE A 255 -20.01 -14.60 -3.85
C ILE A 255 -20.60 -13.28 -4.34
N LYS A 256 -20.36 -12.93 -5.62
CA LYS A 256 -20.94 -11.73 -6.22
C LYS A 256 -22.47 -11.77 -6.11
N GLU A 257 -23.10 -12.86 -6.53
CA GLU A 257 -24.55 -13.03 -6.43
C GLU A 257 -25.03 -12.84 -5.00
N ARG A 258 -24.35 -13.45 -4.02
CA ARG A 258 -24.74 -13.34 -2.62
C ARG A 258 -24.59 -11.94 -2.03
N ILE A 259 -23.54 -11.21 -2.44
CA ILE A 259 -23.34 -9.80 -2.04
C ILE A 259 -24.43 -8.92 -2.68
N PHE A 260 -24.80 -9.18 -3.93
CA PHE A 260 -25.87 -8.41 -4.62
C PHE A 260 -27.27 -8.74 -4.08
N GLU A 261 -27.50 -9.93 -3.53
CA GLU A 261 -28.75 -10.27 -2.84
C GLU A 261 -28.87 -9.63 -1.45
N ASP A 262 -27.77 -9.16 -0.86
CA ASP A 262 -27.76 -8.53 0.46
C ASP A 262 -28.25 -7.07 0.37
N GLN A 263 -29.46 -6.83 0.88
CA GLN A 263 -30.08 -5.50 0.94
C GLN A 263 -29.23 -4.47 1.71
N GLY A 264 -28.39 -4.92 2.65
CA GLY A 264 -27.45 -4.06 3.37
C GLY A 264 -26.31 -3.59 2.46
N ALA A 265 -25.73 -4.50 1.69
CA ALA A 265 -24.70 -4.17 0.70
C ALA A 265 -25.25 -3.28 -0.42
N GLU A 266 -26.45 -3.57 -0.94
CA GLU A 266 -27.12 -2.71 -1.92
C GLU A 266 -27.34 -1.28 -1.40
N ARG A 267 -27.72 -1.14 -0.12
CA ARG A 267 -27.90 0.18 0.51
C ARG A 267 -26.57 0.94 0.57
N VAL A 268 -25.50 0.30 1.04
CA VAL A 268 -24.17 0.91 1.09
C VAL A 268 -23.68 1.30 -0.30
N ILE A 269 -23.87 0.44 -1.31
CA ILE A 269 -23.51 0.75 -2.71
C ILE A 269 -24.32 1.95 -3.23
N ARG A 270 -25.61 2.03 -2.92
CA ARG A 270 -26.47 3.16 -3.30
C ARG A 270 -26.03 4.45 -2.63
N ASP A 271 -25.73 4.40 -1.34
CA ASP A 271 -25.27 5.54 -0.56
C ASP A 271 -23.91 6.04 -1.09
N LEU A 272 -22.97 5.13 -1.40
CA LEU A 272 -21.68 5.47 -2.02
C LEU A 272 -21.86 6.14 -3.39
N LYS A 273 -22.73 5.61 -4.25
CA LYS A 273 -23.04 6.22 -5.56
C LYS A 273 -23.69 7.60 -5.41
N ALA A 274 -24.51 7.79 -4.37
CA ALA A 274 -25.08 9.10 -4.06
C ALA A 274 -23.99 10.09 -3.64
N VAL A 275 -23.03 9.67 -2.82
CA VAL A 275 -21.86 10.50 -2.44
C VAL A 275 -21.02 10.86 -3.66
N GLU A 276 -20.68 9.90 -4.53
CA GLU A 276 -19.94 10.17 -5.77
C GLU A 276 -20.67 11.17 -6.68
N SER A 277 -22.00 11.07 -6.76
CA SER A 277 -22.82 12.02 -7.51
C SER A 277 -22.73 13.43 -6.93
N ILE A 278 -22.77 13.55 -5.59
CA ILE A 278 -22.66 14.84 -4.89
C ILE A 278 -21.25 15.43 -5.08
N GLU A 279 -20.20 14.62 -4.95
CA GLU A 279 -18.81 15.08 -5.15
C GLU A 279 -18.60 15.60 -6.57
N LYS A 280 -19.15 14.91 -7.57
CA LYS A 280 -19.10 15.34 -8.97
C LYS A 280 -19.84 16.66 -9.18
N GLU A 281 -21.03 16.81 -8.61
CA GLU A 281 -21.81 18.05 -8.66
C GLU A 281 -21.07 19.21 -8.00
N CYS A 282 -20.50 19.00 -6.80
CA CYS A 282 -19.68 20.00 -6.11
C CYS A 282 -18.45 20.40 -6.94
N LEU A 283 -17.78 19.44 -7.58
CA LEU A 283 -16.62 19.71 -8.45
C LEU A 283 -17.01 20.53 -9.68
N ASP A 284 -18.16 20.24 -10.29
CA ASP A 284 -18.66 20.98 -11.45
C ASP A 284 -19.11 22.40 -11.05
N ILE A 285 -19.72 22.58 -9.88
CA ILE A 285 -20.01 23.90 -9.31
C ILE A 285 -18.71 24.68 -9.11
N ALA A 286 -17.70 24.09 -8.46
CA ALA A 286 -16.42 24.74 -8.21
C ALA A 286 -15.71 25.17 -9.52
N LYS A 287 -15.70 24.31 -10.54
CA LYS A 287 -15.16 24.63 -11.87
C LYS A 287 -15.91 25.78 -12.53
N ASN A 288 -17.23 25.80 -12.44
CA ASN A 288 -18.06 26.86 -13.02
C ASN A 288 -17.84 28.20 -12.29
N THR A 289 -17.80 28.19 -10.95
CA THR A 289 -17.46 29.37 -10.17
C THR A 289 -16.08 29.90 -10.54
N TYR A 290 -15.07 29.03 -10.63
CA TYR A 290 -13.71 29.42 -11.03
C TYR A 290 -13.68 30.08 -12.42
N ARG A 291 -14.38 29.50 -13.41
CA ARG A 291 -14.49 30.06 -14.76
C ARG A 291 -15.18 31.43 -14.77
N GLN A 292 -16.25 31.61 -13.99
CA GLN A 292 -16.94 32.88 -13.87
C GLN A 292 -16.05 33.96 -13.23
N THR A 293 -15.30 33.61 -12.19
CA THR A 293 -14.33 34.53 -11.56
C THR A 293 -13.25 34.96 -12.54
N ILE A 294 -12.67 34.04 -13.32
CA ILE A 294 -11.68 34.38 -14.35
C ILE A 294 -12.29 35.31 -15.41
N ALA A 295 -13.50 35.03 -15.88
CA ALA A 295 -14.17 35.86 -16.87
C ALA A 295 -14.42 37.28 -16.34
N ALA A 296 -14.88 37.41 -15.09
CA ALA A 296 -15.11 38.70 -14.44
C ALA A 296 -13.81 39.51 -14.24
N LEU A 297 -12.73 38.85 -13.82
CA LEU A 297 -11.41 39.47 -13.68
C LEU A 297 -10.87 39.93 -15.04
N THR A 298 -11.02 39.11 -16.07
CA THR A 298 -10.58 39.45 -17.43
C THR A 298 -11.34 40.65 -17.98
N SER A 299 -12.67 40.69 -17.79
CA SER A 299 -13.51 41.82 -18.20
C SER A 299 -13.12 43.12 -17.47
N SER A 300 -12.90 43.02 -16.16
CA SER A 300 -12.44 44.16 -15.34
C SER A 300 -11.08 44.69 -15.80
N PHE A 301 -10.14 43.78 -16.09
CA PHE A 301 -8.81 44.13 -16.60
C PHE A 301 -8.88 44.82 -17.95
N LEU A 302 -9.68 44.29 -18.90
CA LEU A 302 -9.87 44.91 -20.21
C LEU A 302 -10.47 46.32 -20.08
N THR A 303 -11.46 46.48 -19.21
CA THR A 303 -12.09 47.79 -18.94
C THR A 303 -11.07 48.79 -18.40
N LEU A 304 -10.27 48.40 -17.40
CA LEU A 304 -9.20 49.24 -16.85
C LEU A 304 -8.14 49.59 -17.90
N SER A 305 -7.72 48.62 -18.71
CA SER A 305 -6.74 48.85 -19.78
C SER A 305 -7.24 49.86 -20.83
N SER A 306 -8.53 49.79 -21.19
CA SER A 306 -9.15 50.72 -22.14
C SER A 306 -9.25 52.14 -21.57
N SER A 307 -9.59 52.28 -20.28
CA SER A 307 -9.61 53.56 -19.57
C SER A 307 -8.22 54.18 -19.47
N LEU A 308 -7.19 53.35 -19.18
CA LEU A 308 -5.80 53.79 -19.14
C LEU A 308 -5.30 54.24 -20.53
N ALA A 309 -5.67 53.50 -21.58
CA ALA A 309 -5.33 53.89 -22.96
C ALA A 309 -6.00 55.22 -23.35
N LYS A 310 -7.27 55.42 -22.97
CA LYS A 310 -8.00 56.67 -23.23
C LYS A 310 -7.38 57.87 -22.52
N THR A 311 -7.09 57.75 -21.22
CA THR A 311 -6.44 58.81 -20.43
C THR A 311 -5.04 59.14 -20.94
N ARG A 312 -4.28 58.13 -21.40
CA ARG A 312 -2.98 58.34 -22.06
C ARG A 312 -3.12 59.11 -23.37
N MET A 313 -4.11 58.78 -24.22
CA MET A 313 -4.35 59.53 -25.45
C MET A 313 -4.75 60.99 -25.15
N GLU A 314 -5.69 61.23 -24.23
CA GLU A 314 -6.10 62.58 -23.82
C GLU A 314 -4.92 63.41 -23.29
N SER A 315 -4.03 62.79 -22.51
CA SER A 315 -2.80 63.44 -22.02
C SER A 315 -1.82 63.79 -23.14
N GLN A 316 -1.70 62.93 -24.16
CA GLN A 316 -0.86 63.20 -25.33
C GLN A 316 -1.42 64.36 -26.15
N THR A 317 -2.74 64.42 -26.40
CA THR A 317 -3.37 65.52 -27.15
C THR A 317 -3.20 66.87 -26.45
N LEU A 318 -3.30 66.90 -25.11
CA LEU A 318 -3.02 68.10 -24.33
C LEU A 318 -1.56 68.54 -24.45
N ALA A 319 -0.62 67.60 -24.43
CA ALA A 319 0.81 67.90 -24.58
C ALA A 319 1.14 68.46 -25.98
N THR A 320 0.58 67.92 -27.06
CA THR A 320 0.78 68.47 -28.42
C THR A 320 0.13 69.85 -28.58
N SER A 321 -1.06 70.07 -28.02
CA SER A 321 -1.71 71.38 -28.06
C SER A 321 -0.90 72.46 -27.35
N CYS A 322 -0.18 72.14 -26.27
CA CYS A 322 0.72 73.08 -25.60
C CYS A 322 2.01 73.36 -26.37
N ALA A 323 2.45 72.45 -27.25
CA ALA A 323 3.66 72.62 -28.05
C ALA A 323 3.45 73.57 -29.26
N GLU A 324 2.23 73.65 -29.80
CA GLU A 324 1.92 74.45 -30.99
C GLU A 324 1.69 75.95 -30.72
N ASP A 325 1.42 76.35 -29.46
CA ASP A 325 1.25 77.77 -29.10
C ASP A 325 1.91 78.11 -27.75
N PRO A 326 3.24 78.34 -27.72
CA PRO A 326 3.98 78.67 -26.51
C PRO A 326 3.58 80.03 -25.90
N SER A 327 2.79 80.84 -26.60
CA SER A 327 2.36 82.17 -26.12
C SER A 327 1.20 82.13 -25.12
N ARG A 328 0.53 80.97 -24.95
CA ARG A 328 -0.62 80.79 -24.04
C ARG A 328 -0.28 80.36 -22.61
N LEU A 329 0.99 80.09 -22.29
CA LEU A 329 1.42 79.75 -20.93
C LEU A 329 1.59 81.02 -20.08
N THR A 330 0.47 81.65 -19.71
CA THR A 330 0.49 82.65 -18.64
C THR A 330 0.58 81.94 -17.29
N TRP A 331 1.80 81.85 -16.75
CA TRP A 331 2.04 81.44 -15.38
C TRP A 331 1.42 82.46 -14.42
N THR A 332 0.16 82.27 -14.02
CA THR A 332 -0.38 83.00 -12.88
C THR A 332 0.18 82.37 -11.61
N SER A 333 1.31 82.90 -11.15
CA SER A 333 1.86 82.67 -9.81
C SER A 333 0.80 83.10 -8.77
N ARG A 334 0.00 82.16 -8.27
CA ARG A 334 -0.79 82.38 -7.06
C ARG A 334 0.12 82.17 -5.85
N GLY A 335 0.44 83.27 -5.20
CA GLY A 335 1.21 83.31 -3.97
C GLY A 335 0.60 82.46 -2.86
N SER A 336 1.47 81.76 -2.16
CA SER A 336 1.25 81.03 -0.91
C SER A 336 0.94 81.99 0.24
N GLY A 337 -0.13 81.70 0.97
CA GLY A 337 -0.37 82.11 2.35
C GLY A 337 -0.58 80.87 3.19
#